data_AF-A0A2C5ZTT4-F1
#
_entry.id   AF-A0A2C5ZTT4-F1
#
_cell.length_a   1.000
_cell.length_b   1.000
_cell.length_c   1.000
_cell.angle_alpha   90.00
_cell.angle_beta   90.00
_cell.angle_gamma   90.00
#
_symmetry.space_group_name_H-M   'P 1'
#
loop_
_entity.id
_entity.type
_entity.pdbx_description
1 polymer ?
#
loop_
_entity_poly.entity_id
_entity_poly.type
_entity_poly.pdbx_seq_one_letter_code
_entity_poly.pdbx_strand_id
1 'polypeptide(L)'
;MPRCLGSVPVISVPVLLQSLAVQPMTEDFWTPIPSRSVLARFLLLDDVPRLDLGLSDDPDSRLEHRMGGLLHGIRLRSYMVRELGLMSCEAKWPLLLASLHPPVGWRQASQRSVERLQRESVELRMRFLSGSYDLPAAEYMARLCREVEHGWVACMAGRPRGRAMAAVRLCVADDGVGRGIRSLDLVNGG
;
A
#
# COMPACT_ATOMS: atom_id res chain seq x y z
N MET A 1 4.22 -20.57 -5.95
CA MET A 1 3.26 -19.51 -6.35
C MET A 1 2.94 -18.72 -5.10
N PRO A 2 3.09 -17.38 -5.14
CA PRO A 2 2.75 -16.49 -4.04
C PRO A 2 1.33 -16.71 -3.50
N ARG A 3 1.17 -16.68 -2.19
CA ARG A 3 -0.11 -16.69 -1.48
C ARG A 3 -0.27 -15.44 -0.64
N CYS A 4 -1.51 -14.98 -0.52
CA CYS A 4 -1.85 -13.93 0.45
C CYS A 4 -1.84 -14.53 1.86
N LEU A 5 -0.97 -14.02 2.72
CA LEU A 5 -0.85 -14.45 4.12
C LEU A 5 -1.85 -13.73 5.05
N GLY A 6 -2.40 -12.59 4.60
CA GLY A 6 -3.33 -11.77 5.36
C GLY A 6 -3.10 -10.29 5.12
N SER A 7 -3.48 -9.46 6.09
CA SER A 7 -3.20 -8.03 6.09
C SER A 7 -2.08 -7.65 7.05
N VAL A 8 -1.34 -6.60 6.70
CA VAL A 8 -0.36 -5.96 7.58
C VAL A 8 -0.71 -4.47 7.73
N PRO A 9 -0.79 -3.93 8.96
CA PRO A 9 -1.04 -2.51 9.15
C PRO A 9 0.17 -1.69 8.69
N VAL A 10 -0.08 -0.64 7.91
CA VAL A 10 0.96 0.33 7.57
C VAL A 10 0.90 1.48 8.57
N ILE A 11 1.98 1.62 9.35
CA ILE A 11 2.07 2.52 10.50
C ILE A 11 2.84 3.82 10.23
N SER A 12 3.53 3.91 9.08
CA SER A 12 4.32 5.08 8.72
C SER A 12 4.22 5.41 7.23
N VAL A 13 4.47 6.68 6.89
CA VAL A 13 4.47 7.16 5.50
C VAL A 13 5.59 6.52 4.67
N PRO A 14 6.84 6.33 5.16
CA PRO A 14 7.87 5.62 4.40
C PRO A 14 7.47 4.19 4.01
N VAL A 15 6.86 3.44 4.93
CA VAL A 15 6.37 2.07 4.63
C VAL A 15 5.24 2.11 3.60
N LEU A 16 4.37 3.12 3.66
CA LEU A 16 3.33 3.31 2.65
C LEU A 16 3.93 3.58 1.26
N LEU A 17 4.93 4.47 1.17
CA LEU A 17 5.61 4.79 -0.09
C LEU A 17 6.30 3.56 -0.67
N GLN A 18 6.97 2.76 0.17
CA GLN A 18 7.57 1.49 -0.24
C GLN A 18 6.52 0.50 -0.76
N SER A 19 5.37 0.39 -0.08
CA SER A 19 4.27 -0.49 -0.49
C SER A 19 3.59 -0.05 -1.79
N LEU A 20 3.67 1.25 -2.10
CA LEU A 20 3.12 1.84 -3.31
C LEU A 20 4.04 1.69 -4.54
N ALA A 21 5.34 1.51 -4.32
CA ALA A 21 6.27 1.17 -5.39
C ALA A 21 5.90 -0.19 -5.99
N VAL A 22 6.03 -0.33 -7.30
CA VAL A 22 5.75 -1.60 -7.96
C VAL A 22 6.91 -2.56 -7.71
N GLN A 23 6.63 -3.71 -7.10
CA GLN A 23 7.62 -4.74 -6.85
C GLN A 23 7.11 -6.08 -7.40
N PRO A 24 7.95 -6.88 -8.08
CA PRO A 24 7.58 -8.23 -8.47
C PRO A 24 7.16 -9.06 -7.25
N MET A 25 6.10 -9.84 -7.40
CA MET A 25 5.63 -10.76 -6.36
C MET A 25 6.26 -12.13 -6.56
N THR A 26 7.47 -12.31 -6.05
CA THR A 26 8.23 -13.57 -6.10
C THR A 26 7.88 -14.49 -4.92
N GLU A 27 7.46 -13.93 -3.80
CA GLU A 27 7.18 -14.63 -2.54
C GLU A 27 5.74 -14.44 -2.06
N ASP A 28 5.38 -15.18 -1.01
CA ASP A 28 4.13 -14.95 -0.28
C ASP A 28 4.04 -13.51 0.23
N PHE A 29 2.83 -12.96 0.26
CA PHE A 29 2.65 -11.53 0.42
C PHE A 29 1.60 -11.18 1.46
N TRP A 30 1.77 -9.99 2.04
CA TRP A 30 0.80 -9.36 2.93
C TRP A 30 0.09 -8.22 2.21
N THR A 31 -1.18 -8.01 2.52
CA THR A 31 -1.95 -6.87 2.04
C THR A 31 -1.72 -5.66 2.96
N PRO A 32 -1.05 -4.60 2.49
CA PRO A 32 -0.80 -3.41 3.30
C PRO A 32 -2.09 -2.63 3.49
N ILE A 33 -2.44 -2.36 4.75
CA ILE A 33 -3.62 -1.56 5.13
C ILE A 33 -3.14 -0.28 5.84
N PRO A 34 -3.02 0.84 5.13
CA PRO A 34 -2.66 2.11 5.75
C PRO A 34 -3.79 2.64 6.64
N SER A 35 -3.42 3.00 7.86
CA SER A 35 -4.35 3.69 8.76
C SER A 35 -4.67 5.10 8.22
N ARG A 36 -5.84 5.62 8.58
CA ARG A 36 -6.23 6.98 8.20
C ARG A 36 -5.25 8.04 8.71
N SER A 37 -4.62 7.82 9.87
CA SER A 37 -3.56 8.71 10.38
C SER A 37 -2.33 8.73 9.48
N VAL A 38 -1.94 7.59 8.90
CA VAL A 38 -0.85 7.54 7.92
C VAL A 38 -1.26 8.21 6.62
N LEU A 39 -2.48 8.00 6.13
CA LEU A 39 -3.00 8.69 4.95
C LEU A 39 -3.04 10.20 5.15
N ALA A 40 -3.44 10.65 6.33
CA ALA A 40 -3.48 12.07 6.68
C ALA A 40 -2.07 12.69 6.67
N ARG A 41 -1.06 11.99 7.19
CA ARG A 41 0.34 12.41 7.12
C ARG A 41 0.92 12.36 5.70
N PHE A 42 0.51 11.36 4.91
CA PHE A 42 0.90 11.24 3.50
C PHE A 42 0.47 12.47 2.68
N LEU A 43 -0.70 13.04 2.99
CA LEU A 43 -1.19 14.28 2.35
C LEU A 43 -0.36 15.53 2.70
N LEU A 44 0.50 15.48 3.72
CA LEU A 44 1.39 16.57 4.10
C LEU A 44 2.74 16.53 3.36
N LEU A 45 2.97 15.53 2.51
CA LEU A 45 4.15 15.52 1.67
C LEU A 45 3.96 16.55 0.56
N ASP A 46 4.75 17.63 0.61
CA ASP A 46 4.75 18.69 -0.42
C ASP A 46 5.03 18.11 -1.81
N ASP A 47 5.96 17.15 -1.89
CA ASP A 47 6.23 16.33 -3.07
C ASP A 47 6.07 14.86 -2.71
N VAL A 48 4.90 14.29 -2.98
CA VAL A 48 4.74 12.83 -2.97
C VAL A 48 5.69 12.27 -4.05
N PRO A 49 6.67 11.41 -3.72
CA PRO A 49 7.61 10.86 -4.69
C PRO A 49 6.85 10.23 -5.85
N ARG A 50 7.29 10.44 -7.10
CA ARG A 50 6.79 9.62 -8.21
C ARG A 50 7.03 8.17 -7.81
N LEU A 51 5.95 7.45 -7.59
CA LEU A 51 6.02 6.05 -7.19
C LEU A 51 6.63 5.36 -8.40
N ASP A 52 7.79 4.76 -8.23
CA ASP A 52 8.47 4.09 -9.34
C ASP A 52 7.51 3.04 -9.91
N LEU A 53 7.00 3.34 -11.11
CA LEU A 53 6.10 2.47 -11.86
C LEU A 53 6.93 1.53 -12.75
N GLY A 54 8.25 1.74 -12.83
CA GLY A 54 9.19 0.85 -13.48
C GLY A 54 9.03 -0.55 -12.95
N LEU A 55 8.91 -1.51 -13.86
CA LEU A 55 9.11 -2.89 -13.47
C LEU A 55 10.60 -3.01 -13.18
N SER A 56 10.97 -3.54 -12.01
CA SER A 56 12.35 -3.89 -11.74
C SER A 56 12.87 -4.72 -12.91
N ASP A 57 14.03 -4.32 -13.46
CA ASP A 57 14.74 -5.03 -14.53
C ASP A 57 15.40 -6.32 -14.03
N ASP A 58 14.97 -6.82 -12.86
CA ASP A 58 15.40 -8.10 -12.33
C ASP A 58 15.22 -9.20 -13.40
N PRO A 59 16.34 -9.73 -13.94
CA PRO A 59 16.31 -10.72 -15.01
C PRO A 59 15.70 -12.05 -14.54
N ASP A 60 15.67 -12.30 -13.22
CA ASP A 60 15.10 -13.51 -12.65
C ASP A 60 13.57 -13.39 -12.42
N SER A 61 13.02 -12.18 -12.50
CA SER A 61 11.59 -11.95 -12.32
C SER A 61 10.80 -12.36 -13.55
N ARG A 62 10.12 -13.51 -13.45
CA ARG A 62 9.10 -13.95 -14.42
C ARG A 62 8.01 -12.91 -14.64
N LEU A 63 7.46 -12.87 -15.85
CA LEU A 63 6.38 -11.96 -16.25
C LEU A 63 5.19 -12.03 -15.27
N GLU A 64 4.72 -13.22 -14.91
CA GLU A 64 3.67 -13.40 -13.92
C GLU A 64 3.94 -12.75 -12.55
N HIS A 65 5.19 -12.72 -12.06
CA HIS A 65 5.52 -12.04 -10.79
C HIS A 65 5.39 -10.53 -10.93
N ARG A 66 5.84 -9.98 -12.07
CA ARG A 66 5.68 -8.56 -12.41
C ARG A 66 4.20 -8.18 -12.49
N MET A 67 3.41 -9.02 -13.14
CA MET A 67 1.96 -8.89 -13.28
C MET A 67 1.24 -8.91 -11.92
N GLY A 68 1.63 -9.81 -11.02
CA GLY A 68 1.14 -9.83 -9.63
C GLY A 68 1.43 -8.53 -8.90
N GLY A 69 2.66 -8.03 -8.99
CA GLY A 69 3.10 -6.76 -8.41
C GLY A 69 2.28 -5.57 -8.91
N LEU A 70 2.03 -5.49 -10.22
CA LEU A 70 1.18 -4.47 -10.83
C LEU A 70 -0.24 -4.51 -10.25
N LEU A 71 -0.84 -5.70 -10.18
CA LEU A 71 -2.19 -5.87 -9.63
C LEU A 71 -2.25 -5.47 -8.15
N HIS A 72 -1.24 -5.84 -7.36
CA HIS A 72 -1.14 -5.43 -5.96
C HIS A 72 -1.09 -3.91 -5.82
N GLY A 73 -0.23 -3.24 -6.61
CA GLY A 73 -0.09 -1.79 -6.63
C GLY A 73 -1.37 -1.05 -7.06
N ILE A 74 -2.11 -1.58 -8.03
CA ILE A 74 -3.41 -1.05 -8.47
C ILE A 74 -4.44 -1.13 -7.33
N ARG A 75 -4.47 -2.25 -6.60
CA ARG A 75 -5.42 -2.47 -5.52
C ARG A 75 -5.14 -1.56 -4.32
N LEU A 76 -3.88 -1.40 -3.92
CA LEU A 76 -3.49 -0.46 -2.86
C LEU A 76 -3.88 0.99 -3.19
N ARG A 77 -3.61 1.45 -4.42
CA ARG A 77 -4.01 2.80 -4.87
C ARG A 77 -5.53 2.96 -4.86
N SER A 78 -6.27 1.95 -5.32
CA SER A 78 -7.74 1.95 -5.29
C SER A 78 -8.29 2.03 -3.85
N TYR A 79 -7.66 1.33 -2.90
CA TYR A 79 -7.97 1.43 -1.48
C TYR A 79 -7.76 2.86 -0.97
N MET A 80 -6.59 3.44 -1.23
CA MET A 80 -6.26 4.79 -0.81
C MET A 80 -7.19 5.84 -1.40
N VAL A 81 -7.52 5.75 -2.69
CA VAL A 81 -8.48 6.66 -3.34
C VAL A 81 -9.82 6.65 -2.62
N ARG A 82 -10.33 5.46 -2.27
CA ARG A 82 -11.59 5.34 -1.53
C ARG A 82 -11.49 5.94 -0.13
N GLU A 83 -10.45 5.60 0.63
CA GLU A 83 -10.28 6.13 2.00
C GLU A 83 -10.06 7.64 2.02
N LEU A 84 -9.23 8.18 1.12
CA LEU A 84 -9.02 9.62 0.98
C LEU A 84 -10.31 10.34 0.57
N GLY A 85 -11.11 9.73 -0.31
CA GLY A 85 -12.44 10.23 -0.65
C GLY A 85 -13.35 10.35 0.57
N LEU A 86 -13.40 9.32 1.42
CA LEU A 86 -14.15 9.35 2.68
C LEU A 86 -13.61 10.41 3.65
N MET A 87 -12.28 10.48 3.81
CA MET A 87 -11.62 11.42 4.71
C MET A 87 -11.73 12.88 4.26
N SER A 88 -11.91 13.14 2.97
CA SER A 88 -12.01 14.51 2.41
C SER A 88 -13.21 15.30 2.94
N CYS A 89 -14.27 14.60 3.36
CA CYS A 89 -15.50 15.17 3.93
C CYS A 89 -15.50 15.21 5.46
N GLU A 90 -14.52 14.59 6.12
CA GLU A 90 -14.46 14.46 7.58
C GLU A 90 -13.77 15.69 8.22
N ALA A 91 -14.53 16.53 8.93
CA ALA A 91 -14.00 17.75 9.56
C ALA A 91 -12.90 17.51 10.62
N LYS A 92 -12.82 16.31 11.19
CA LYS A 92 -11.82 15.98 12.23
C LYS A 92 -10.38 16.02 11.72
N TRP A 93 -10.12 15.64 10.46
CA TRP A 93 -8.74 15.56 9.95
C TRP A 93 -8.10 16.93 9.74
N PRO A 94 -8.78 17.91 9.11
CA PRO A 94 -8.31 19.28 9.11
C PRO A 94 -7.99 19.81 10.51
N LEU A 95 -8.83 19.51 11.51
CA LEU A 95 -8.63 19.98 12.89
C LEU A 95 -7.44 19.31 13.58
N LEU A 96 -7.27 18.01 13.39
CA LEU A 96 -6.12 17.25 13.92
C LEU A 96 -4.79 17.65 13.27
N LEU A 97 -4.85 18.20 12.05
CA LEU A 97 -3.68 18.64 11.29
C LEU A 97 -3.54 20.17 11.21
N ALA A 98 -4.46 20.93 11.81
CA ALA A 98 -4.42 22.40 11.79
C ALA A 98 -3.17 22.98 12.47
N SER A 99 -2.51 22.20 13.32
CA SER A 99 -1.19 22.53 13.88
C SER A 99 -0.04 22.39 12.87
N LEU A 100 -0.26 21.72 11.75
CA LEU A 100 0.75 21.40 10.72
C LEU A 100 0.47 22.09 9.37
N HIS A 101 -0.79 22.42 9.03
CA HIS A 101 -1.13 23.17 7.81
C HIS A 101 -2.41 24.03 7.97
N PRO A 102 -2.58 25.11 7.17
CA PRO A 102 -3.83 25.87 7.11
C PRO A 102 -5.01 24.99 6.66
N PRO A 103 -6.20 25.11 7.29
CA PRO A 103 -7.36 24.23 7.06
C PRO A 103 -7.92 24.25 5.62
N VAL A 104 -7.66 25.33 4.87
CA VAL A 104 -8.13 25.50 3.48
C VAL A 104 -7.46 24.51 2.50
N GLY A 105 -6.31 23.94 2.88
CA GLY A 105 -5.56 23.00 2.04
C GLY A 105 -6.07 21.56 2.03
N TRP A 106 -6.82 21.10 3.04
CA TRP A 106 -7.09 19.66 3.23
C TRP A 106 -7.87 19.00 2.09
N ARG A 107 -9.02 19.59 1.73
CA ARG A 107 -9.88 19.06 0.67
C ARG A 107 -9.14 19.09 -0.67
N GLN A 108 -8.40 20.16 -0.92
CA GLN A 108 -7.61 20.32 -2.13
C GLN A 108 -6.46 19.31 -2.19
N ALA A 109 -5.73 19.09 -1.09
CA ALA A 109 -4.67 18.09 -0.98
C ALA A 109 -5.19 16.66 -1.18
N SER A 110 -6.34 16.35 -0.57
CA SER A 110 -7.04 15.07 -0.76
C SER A 110 -7.42 14.87 -2.23
N GLN A 111 -8.04 15.87 -2.85
CA GLN A 111 -8.46 15.82 -4.25
C GLN A 111 -7.27 15.63 -5.21
N ARG A 112 -6.20 16.41 -5.05
CA ARG A 112 -4.98 16.28 -5.86
C ARG A 112 -4.38 14.88 -5.74
N SER A 113 -4.35 14.33 -4.53
CA SER A 113 -3.82 12.99 -4.26
C SER A 113 -4.69 11.91 -4.88
N VAL A 114 -6.01 12.04 -4.80
CA VAL A 114 -6.97 11.13 -5.46
C VAL A 114 -6.77 11.13 -6.97
N GLU A 115 -6.76 12.30 -7.61
CA GLU A 115 -6.57 12.44 -9.06
C GLU A 115 -5.24 11.84 -9.53
N ARG A 116 -4.19 12.04 -8.73
CA ARG A 116 -2.87 11.45 -8.99
C ARG A 116 -2.91 9.93 -8.90
N LEU A 117 -3.38 9.38 -7.78
CA LEU A 117 -3.45 7.93 -7.57
C LEU A 117 -4.32 7.24 -8.64
N GLN A 118 -5.38 7.91 -9.10
CA GLN A 118 -6.20 7.45 -10.22
C GLN A 118 -5.42 7.42 -11.54
N ARG A 119 -4.71 8.50 -11.89
CA ARG A 119 -3.85 8.53 -13.10
C ARG A 119 -2.80 7.42 -13.08
N GLU A 120 -2.09 7.27 -11.96
CA GLU A 120 -1.10 6.20 -11.81
C GLU A 120 -1.75 4.81 -11.90
N SER A 121 -2.96 4.63 -11.33
CA SER A 121 -3.69 3.36 -11.44
C SER A 121 -4.06 3.03 -12.89
N VAL A 122 -4.41 4.04 -13.70
CA VAL A 122 -4.67 3.85 -15.14
C VAL A 122 -3.39 3.45 -15.85
N GLU A 123 -2.27 4.11 -15.57
CA GLU A 123 -0.97 3.76 -16.17
C GLU A 123 -0.56 2.32 -15.85
N LEU A 124 -0.69 1.91 -14.57
CA LEU A 124 -0.42 0.54 -14.15
C LEU A 124 -1.35 -0.48 -14.81
N ARG A 125 -2.64 -0.15 -14.99
CA ARG A 125 -3.59 -1.01 -15.72
C ARG A 125 -3.21 -1.16 -17.17
N MET A 126 -2.76 -0.11 -17.84
CA MET A 126 -2.30 -0.20 -19.22
C MET A 126 -1.08 -1.12 -19.34
N ARG A 127 -0.11 -1.00 -18.43
CA ARG A 127 1.07 -1.89 -18.35
C ARG A 127 0.67 -3.35 -18.05
N PHE A 128 -0.30 -3.54 -17.16
CA PHE A 128 -0.86 -4.85 -16.85
C PHE A 128 -1.49 -5.46 -18.10
N LEU A 129 -2.34 -4.71 -18.82
CA LEU A 129 -2.99 -5.19 -20.03
C LEU A 129 -1.97 -5.55 -21.11
N SER A 130 -1.00 -4.67 -21.39
CA SER A 130 0.04 -4.95 -22.39
C SER A 130 0.84 -6.21 -22.07
N GLY A 131 1.26 -6.38 -20.81
CA GLY A 131 1.99 -7.57 -20.37
C GLY A 131 1.14 -8.84 -20.35
N SER A 132 -0.19 -8.73 -20.30
CA SER A 132 -1.10 -9.88 -20.23
C SER A 132 -1.35 -10.59 -21.57
N TYR A 133 -1.08 -9.94 -22.70
CA TYR A 133 -1.29 -10.51 -24.04
C TYR A 133 -0.18 -11.48 -24.45
N ASP A 134 1.01 -11.39 -23.85
CA ASP A 134 2.21 -12.13 -24.24
C ASP A 134 2.40 -13.47 -23.50
N LEU A 135 1.33 -14.08 -22.94
CA LEU A 135 1.49 -15.23 -22.02
C LEU A 135 1.21 -16.62 -22.59
N PRO A 136 2.22 -17.51 -22.57
CA PRO A 136 2.04 -18.96 -22.56
C PRO A 136 1.48 -19.50 -21.22
N ALA A 137 1.59 -18.75 -20.11
CA ALA A 137 1.31 -19.20 -18.74
C ALA A 137 -0.04 -18.69 -18.18
N ALA A 138 -1.10 -18.72 -19.01
CA ALA A 138 -2.41 -18.16 -18.68
C ALA A 138 -3.03 -18.69 -17.37
N GLU A 139 -2.86 -19.99 -17.06
CA GLU A 139 -3.44 -20.58 -15.86
C GLU A 139 -2.78 -20.07 -14.57
N TYR A 140 -1.44 -19.96 -14.55
CA TYR A 140 -0.70 -19.44 -13.41
C TYR A 140 -1.13 -17.99 -13.12
N MET A 141 -1.20 -17.18 -14.16
CA MET A 141 -1.59 -15.78 -14.00
C MET A 141 -3.05 -15.63 -13.57
N ALA A 142 -3.98 -16.38 -14.16
CA ALA A 142 -5.38 -16.38 -13.73
C ALA A 142 -5.54 -16.81 -12.26
N ARG A 143 -4.69 -17.74 -11.78
CA ARG A 143 -4.64 -18.13 -10.36
C ARG A 143 -4.02 -17.03 -9.48
N LEU A 144 -2.91 -16.41 -9.88
CA LEU A 144 -2.28 -15.33 -9.14
C LEU A 144 -3.19 -14.10 -9.02
N CYS A 145 -3.88 -13.72 -10.10
CA CYS A 145 -4.88 -12.66 -10.08
C CYS A 145 -5.97 -12.95 -9.04
N ARG A 146 -6.52 -14.16 -9.04
CA ARG A 146 -7.52 -14.59 -8.05
C ARG A 146 -6.99 -14.54 -6.63
N GLU A 147 -5.74 -14.95 -6.39
CA GLU A 147 -5.14 -14.87 -5.04
C GLU A 147 -4.98 -13.43 -4.55
N VAL A 148 -4.50 -12.52 -5.41
CA VAL A 148 -4.39 -11.09 -5.06
C VAL A 148 -5.77 -10.50 -4.78
N GLU A 149 -6.76 -10.77 -5.65
CA GLU A 149 -8.12 -10.26 -5.47
C GLU A 149 -8.79 -10.80 -4.22
N HIS A 150 -8.72 -12.11 -4.00
CA HIS A 150 -9.26 -12.74 -2.79
C HIS A 150 -8.58 -12.20 -1.52
N GLY A 151 -7.26 -12.00 -1.55
CA GLY A 151 -6.51 -11.41 -0.44
C GLY A 151 -7.07 -10.05 -0.05
N TRP A 152 -7.20 -9.15 -1.04
CA TRP A 152 -7.78 -7.82 -0.82
C TRP A 152 -9.23 -7.87 -0.33
N VAL A 153 -10.09 -8.70 -0.94
CA VAL A 153 -11.50 -8.82 -0.52
C VAL A 153 -11.62 -9.34 0.92
N ALA A 154 -10.84 -10.36 1.28
CA ALA A 154 -10.85 -10.92 2.63
C ALA A 154 -10.39 -9.90 3.68
N CYS A 155 -9.31 -9.16 3.40
CA CYS A 155 -8.81 -8.11 4.27
C CYS A 155 -9.84 -6.98 4.46
N MET A 156 -10.50 -6.55 3.39
CA MET A 156 -11.53 -5.51 3.44
C MET A 156 -12.80 -5.93 4.16
N ALA A 157 -13.16 -7.22 4.10
CA ALA A 157 -14.31 -7.77 4.80
C ALA A 157 -14.05 -8.02 6.31
N GLY A 158 -12.87 -7.68 6.82
CA GLY A 158 -12.49 -7.96 8.21
C GLY A 158 -12.38 -9.46 8.52
N ARG A 159 -12.17 -10.30 7.49
CA ARG A 159 -12.02 -11.76 7.64
C ARG A 159 -10.53 -12.13 7.51
N PRO A 160 -9.75 -12.10 8.62
CA PRO A 160 -8.39 -12.59 8.56
C PRO A 160 -8.41 -14.07 8.19
N ARG A 161 -7.69 -14.45 7.13
CA ARG A 161 -7.39 -15.85 6.84
C ARG A 161 -6.29 -16.30 7.81
N GLY A 162 -6.69 -16.93 8.92
CA GLY A 162 -5.75 -17.55 9.86
C GLY A 162 -5.32 -16.65 11.02
N ARG A 163 -4.85 -17.32 12.09
CA ARG A 163 -4.51 -16.78 13.41
C ARG A 163 -3.81 -15.41 13.32
N ALA A 164 -4.38 -14.46 14.04
CA ALA A 164 -3.70 -13.26 14.49
C ALA A 164 -2.29 -13.62 15.00
N MET A 165 -1.26 -12.95 14.48
CA MET A 165 -0.03 -12.78 15.24
C MET A 165 0.54 -11.39 15.02
N ALA A 166 0.78 -10.78 16.18
CA ALA A 166 1.94 -10.01 16.59
C ALA A 166 2.42 -8.91 15.64
N ALA A 167 2.53 -7.71 16.22
CA ALA A 167 3.23 -6.56 15.68
C ALA A 167 4.46 -6.96 14.87
N VAL A 168 4.34 -6.93 13.54
CA VAL A 168 5.50 -6.97 12.66
C VAL A 168 6.24 -5.66 12.89
N ARG A 169 7.29 -5.71 13.70
CA ARG A 169 8.33 -4.67 13.72
C ARG A 169 8.99 -4.71 12.35
N LEU A 170 8.54 -3.86 11.43
CA LEU A 170 9.39 -3.44 10.33
C LEU A 170 10.53 -2.63 10.98
N CYS A 171 11.68 -3.28 11.16
CA CYS A 171 12.92 -2.59 11.47
C CYS A 171 13.27 -1.71 10.27
N VAL A 172 12.75 -0.47 10.28
CA VAL A 172 13.36 0.59 9.49
C VAL A 172 14.69 0.86 10.16
N ALA A 173 15.79 0.57 9.47
CA ALA A 173 17.10 1.01 9.90
C ALA A 173 17.07 2.54 9.98
N ASP A 174 17.22 3.05 11.20
CA ASP A 174 17.35 4.48 11.49
C ASP A 174 18.71 4.91 10.95
N ASP A 175 18.73 5.63 9.83
CA ASP A 175 19.93 6.35 9.38
C ASP A 175 20.23 7.42 10.43
N GLY A 176 21.31 7.15 11.17
CA GLY A 176 21.51 7.63 12.52
C GLY A 176 21.45 9.14 12.72
N VAL A 177 20.61 9.56 13.67
CA VAL A 177 20.93 10.63 14.62
C VAL A 177 20.36 10.22 15.97
N GLY A 178 21.24 9.89 16.91
CA GLY A 178 20.89 9.18 18.12
C GLY A 178 19.90 9.90 19.05
N ARG A 179 19.08 9.09 19.73
CA ARG A 179 18.78 9.18 21.18
C ARG A 179 17.87 8.02 21.61
N GLY A 180 18.45 7.10 22.39
CA GLY A 180 17.79 6.36 23.48
C GLY A 180 16.60 5.45 23.13
N ILE A 181 16.88 4.19 22.81
CA ILE A 181 15.89 3.11 22.92
C ILE A 181 15.60 2.88 24.41
N ARG A 182 14.46 3.37 24.91
CA ARG A 182 13.84 2.78 26.10
C ARG A 182 12.95 1.64 25.62
N SER A 183 13.43 0.41 25.83
CA SER A 183 12.60 -0.79 25.75
C SER A 183 11.44 -0.62 26.73
N LEU A 184 10.21 -0.55 26.21
CA LEU A 184 9.00 -0.70 27.00
C LEU A 184 8.52 -2.14 26.77
N ASP A 185 8.99 -3.03 27.65
CA ASP A 185 8.24 -4.23 27.97
C ASP A 185 6.96 -3.80 28.68
N LEU A 186 5.81 -4.35 28.28
CA LEU A 186 4.57 -4.55 29.06
C LEU A 186 3.53 -5.14 28.07
N VAL A 187 2.63 -6.07 28.37
CA VAL A 187 2.33 -6.95 29.50
C VAL A 187 1.31 -7.95 28.94
N ASN A 188 1.46 -9.24 29.24
CA ASN A 188 0.42 -10.24 28.98
C ASN A 188 -0.74 -10.04 29.97
N GLY A 189 -1.96 -9.97 29.47
CA GLY A 189 -3.18 -10.01 30.30
C GLY A 189 -4.36 -10.51 29.50
N GLY A 190 -4.81 -11.73 29.80
CA GLY A 190 -5.97 -12.42 29.23
C GLY A 190 -5.76 -13.92 29.14
#